data_AF-A0A9E5C9C5-F1
#
_entry.id   AF-A0A9E5C9C5-F1
#
_cell.length_a   1.000
_cell.length_b   1.000
_cell.length_c   1.000
_cell.angle_alpha   90.00
_cell.angle_beta   90.00
_cell.angle_gamma   90.00
#
_symmetry.space_group_name_H-M   'P 1'
#
loop_
_entity.id
_entity.type
_entity.pdbx_description
1 polymer ?
#
loop_
_entity_poly.entity_id
_entity_poly.type
_entity_poly.pdbx_seq_one_letter_code
_entity_poly.pdbx_strand_id
1 'polypeptide(L)'
;MVTETYLSPQPLPGWLLSIFPKRQATGGVKDSAHGVDDVIPERQRNSRLTSMGGAMRRQGMTQEEIEVALLAVNTSRCRPPLPEEEVRKIAWSVGRYAPAPDVASVSTNGQGPKEAVGTPWPEPMAQEAFYGLAGDIVKTIEPHTEADRSALLINFLVYFGNEVGNSPHAIAEADRHGTNFDVVLVGRTAKARKGSSRGHIHEFFKQAAPTWTDTRIWGGMSSGEGLIWAVRDPIEKTDPVKEKGRHTGAYETTIIDQGVTDKRLLVYEPEFASVLRVMSRDSNTLSTQIRQAWDSGTLRTMTKNNPAVATGAHISILGHITKEELLRYLTDIEAGNGFANRILWMCTRRAQVLPEGGGTPDYSRLVQPLHDSLEQARLIGRIERDTEAKKAWATIYEELSGEKPGLFGSVTARAEAQVLRLSVLYAAMDGADAIKLPHLKAALAVWEYAEASARYIFGDATGDPVADRILESLRQGELTRTAISYLFQKNVSAARLQQGLNLLVSARRARFERRDTDGTKPTEVWMAIG
;
A
#
# COMPACT_ATOMS: atom_id res chain seq x y z
N MET A 1 -21.24 22.21 41.50
CA MET A 1 -21.55 20.80 41.79
C MET A 1 -22.89 20.48 41.17
N VAL A 2 -22.89 19.77 40.05
CA VAL A 2 -24.10 19.21 39.42
C VAL A 2 -23.84 17.71 39.29
N THR A 3 -24.62 16.91 40.01
CA THR A 3 -24.56 15.45 40.02
C THR A 3 -25.30 14.91 38.79
N GLU A 4 -24.58 14.26 37.87
CA GLU A 4 -25.17 13.49 36.77
C GLU A 4 -25.68 12.13 37.28
N THR A 5 -26.99 11.94 37.22
CA THR A 5 -27.64 10.66 37.48
C THR A 5 -27.74 9.90 36.16
N TYR A 6 -26.88 8.90 35.93
CA TYR A 6 -27.01 8.00 34.78
C TYR A 6 -28.15 6.99 35.03
N LEU A 7 -29.20 7.04 34.20
CA LEU A 7 -30.24 6.01 34.15
C LEU A 7 -29.67 4.75 33.47
N SER A 8 -29.86 3.59 34.10
CA SER A 8 -29.49 2.30 33.51
C SER A 8 -30.34 2.02 32.26
N PRO A 9 -29.75 1.48 31.18
CA PRO A 9 -30.47 1.24 29.92
C PRO A 9 -31.60 0.22 30.12
N GLN A 10 -32.78 0.55 29.62
CA GLN A 10 -33.94 -0.35 29.63
C GLN A 10 -33.77 -1.47 28.59
N PRO A 11 -34.24 -2.69 28.89
CA PRO A 11 -34.16 -3.82 27.96
C PRO A 11 -35.01 -3.57 26.70
N LEU A 12 -34.51 -4.03 25.56
CA LEU A 12 -35.17 -3.85 24.26
C LEU A 12 -36.53 -4.58 24.22
N PRO A 13 -37.60 -3.93 23.73
CA PRO A 13 -38.92 -4.54 23.61
C PRO A 13 -38.91 -5.79 22.71
N GLY A 14 -39.65 -6.83 23.11
CA GLY A 14 -39.67 -8.12 22.41
C GLY A 14 -40.11 -8.05 20.95
N TRP A 15 -40.96 -7.08 20.58
CA TRP A 15 -41.36 -6.88 19.18
C TRP A 15 -40.20 -6.41 18.29
N LEU A 16 -39.21 -5.71 18.85
CA LEU A 16 -38.03 -5.26 18.12
C LEU A 16 -37.06 -6.43 17.86
N LEU A 17 -36.98 -7.39 18.78
CA LEU A 17 -36.20 -8.62 18.61
C LEU A 17 -36.79 -9.52 17.51
N SER A 18 -38.10 -9.48 17.28
CA SER A 18 -38.76 -10.25 16.22
C SER A 18 -38.55 -9.71 14.79
N ILE A 19 -38.02 -8.51 14.64
CA ILE A 19 -37.73 -7.88 13.33
C ILE A 19 -36.33 -8.30 12.82
N PHE A 20 -35.45 -8.81 13.69
CA PHE A 20 -34.15 -9.31 13.27
C PHE A 20 -34.29 -10.68 12.60
N PRO A 21 -33.68 -10.90 11.41
CA PRO A 21 -33.81 -12.15 10.68
C PRO A 21 -33.21 -13.32 11.48
N LYS A 22 -34.04 -14.34 11.74
CA LYS A 22 -33.60 -15.58 12.39
C LYS A 22 -32.67 -16.34 11.44
N ARG A 23 -31.36 -16.29 11.71
CA ARG A 23 -30.37 -17.19 11.07
C ARG A 23 -30.74 -18.63 11.38
N GLN A 24 -31.03 -19.43 10.34
CA GLN A 24 -31.00 -20.89 10.45
C GLN A 24 -29.57 -21.31 10.80
N ALA A 25 -29.43 -22.02 11.91
CA ALA A 25 -28.15 -22.56 12.35
C ALA A 25 -27.79 -23.81 11.53
N THR A 26 -26.90 -23.64 10.55
CA THR A 26 -26.09 -24.73 9.99
C THR A 26 -24.65 -24.26 9.88
N GLY A 27 -23.73 -25.00 10.51
CA GLY A 27 -22.27 -24.85 10.33
C GLY A 27 -21.55 -24.10 11.45
N GLY A 28 -20.78 -24.85 12.25
CA GLY A 28 -20.03 -24.37 13.42
C GLY A 28 -18.94 -23.36 13.13
N VAL A 29 -18.87 -22.35 13.99
CA VAL A 29 -17.79 -21.35 14.06
C VAL A 29 -16.62 -21.93 14.85
N LYS A 30 -15.41 -21.85 14.29
CA LYS A 30 -14.15 -22.08 15.03
C LYS A 30 -13.84 -20.81 15.81
N ASP A 31 -13.99 -20.88 17.14
CA ASP A 31 -13.40 -19.89 18.05
C ASP A 31 -11.88 -20.08 18.13
N SER A 32 -11.16 -19.00 17.87
CA SER A 32 -9.73 -18.87 18.13
C SER A 32 -9.50 -17.69 19.07
N ALA A 33 -9.43 -17.96 20.36
CA ALA A 33 -8.80 -17.13 21.38
C ALA A 33 -8.26 -18.04 22.50
N HIS A 34 -6.99 -17.88 22.86
CA HIS A 34 -6.29 -18.71 23.84
C HIS A 34 -6.46 -18.19 25.29
N GLY A 35 -6.78 -19.09 26.21
CA GLY A 35 -6.45 -19.02 27.64
C GLY A 35 -5.62 -20.26 28.03
N VAL A 36 -4.60 -20.07 28.85
CA VAL A 36 -3.57 -21.09 29.16
C VAL A 36 -4.04 -22.17 30.14
N ASP A 37 -5.19 -22.01 30.82
CA ASP A 37 -5.70 -22.95 31.84
C ASP A 37 -7.01 -23.67 31.47
N ASP A 38 -7.25 -23.94 30.19
CA ASP A 38 -8.49 -24.61 29.80
C ASP A 38 -8.39 -26.13 29.97
N VAL A 39 -9.18 -26.69 30.90
CA VAL A 39 -9.34 -28.13 31.13
C VAL A 39 -10.00 -28.78 29.91
N ILE A 40 -9.43 -29.87 29.41
CA ILE A 40 -9.91 -30.58 28.22
C ILE A 40 -10.83 -31.74 28.68
N PRO A 41 -12.16 -31.65 28.47
CA PRO A 41 -13.11 -32.66 28.93
C PRO A 41 -13.07 -33.93 28.07
N GLU A 42 -13.50 -35.06 28.66
CA GLU A 42 -13.53 -36.41 28.10
C GLU A 42 -13.74 -36.50 26.57
N ARG A 43 -14.74 -35.79 26.05
CA ARG A 43 -15.18 -35.86 24.64
C ARG A 43 -14.34 -35.05 23.66
N GLN A 44 -13.39 -34.23 24.12
CA GLN A 44 -12.59 -33.33 23.29
C GLN A 44 -11.08 -33.62 23.30
N ARG A 45 -10.63 -34.59 24.10
CA ARG A 45 -9.20 -34.87 24.33
C ARG A 45 -8.45 -35.24 23.04
N ASN A 46 -8.97 -36.22 22.30
CA ASN A 46 -8.32 -36.72 21.09
C ASN A 46 -8.23 -35.64 19.99
N SER A 47 -9.34 -34.92 19.73
CA SER A 47 -9.36 -33.86 18.71
C SER A 47 -8.48 -32.66 19.07
N ARG A 48 -8.42 -32.26 20.35
CA ARG A 48 -7.54 -31.17 20.83
C ARG A 48 -6.07 -31.57 20.76
N LEU A 49 -5.69 -32.75 21.25
CA LEU A 49 -4.30 -33.24 21.19
C LEU A 49 -3.83 -33.42 19.75
N THR A 50 -4.68 -33.94 18.87
CA THR A 50 -4.38 -34.05 17.42
C THR A 50 -4.15 -32.67 16.78
N SER A 51 -4.97 -31.68 17.12
CA SER A 51 -4.83 -30.31 16.61
C SER A 51 -3.52 -29.65 17.09
N MET A 52 -3.18 -29.81 18.37
CA MET A 52 -1.94 -29.31 18.96
C MET A 52 -0.72 -29.96 18.32
N GLY A 53 -0.73 -31.29 18.19
CA GLY A 53 0.33 -32.01 17.49
C GLY A 53 0.48 -31.54 16.04
N GLY A 54 -0.63 -31.34 15.32
CA GLY A 54 -0.61 -30.85 13.95
C GLY A 54 -0.03 -29.43 13.81
N ALA A 55 -0.21 -28.57 14.82
CA ALA A 55 0.41 -27.25 14.86
C ALA A 55 1.92 -27.33 15.08
N MET A 56 2.36 -28.16 16.05
CA MET A 56 3.78 -28.43 16.31
C MET A 56 4.48 -29.03 15.09
N ARG A 57 3.82 -29.97 14.39
CA ARG A 57 4.36 -30.57 13.16
C ARG A 57 4.51 -29.57 12.02
N ARG A 58 3.56 -28.64 11.85
CA ARG A 58 3.69 -27.55 10.87
C ARG A 58 4.84 -26.60 11.20
N GLN A 59 5.21 -26.49 12.47
CA GLN A 59 6.36 -25.71 12.95
C GLN A 59 7.70 -26.48 12.86
N GLY A 60 7.70 -27.71 12.30
CA GLY A 60 8.92 -28.48 12.06
C GLY A 60 9.28 -29.48 13.16
N MET A 61 8.51 -29.58 14.25
CA MET A 61 8.83 -30.50 15.35
C MET A 61 8.80 -31.98 14.91
N THR A 62 9.70 -32.77 15.47
CA THR A 62 9.78 -34.22 15.22
C THR A 62 8.65 -34.97 15.93
N GLN A 63 8.43 -36.22 15.54
CA GLN A 63 7.40 -37.05 16.16
C GLN A 63 7.66 -37.22 17.67
N GLU A 64 8.93 -37.40 18.05
CA GLU A 64 9.36 -37.61 19.43
C GLU A 64 9.13 -36.35 20.28
N GLU A 65 9.43 -35.16 19.74
CA GLU A 65 9.17 -33.88 20.40
C GLU A 65 7.67 -33.64 20.62
N ILE A 66 6.87 -33.96 19.61
CA ILE A 66 5.40 -33.87 19.68
C ILE A 66 4.86 -34.85 20.74
N GLU A 67 5.37 -36.07 20.80
CA GLU A 67 4.95 -37.07 21.79
C GLU A 67 5.16 -36.58 23.23
N VAL A 68 6.36 -36.07 23.53
CA VAL A 68 6.70 -35.54 24.86
C VAL A 68 5.75 -34.39 25.23
N ALA A 69 5.52 -33.45 24.30
CA ALA A 69 4.63 -32.32 24.54
C ALA A 69 3.18 -32.74 24.76
N LEU A 70 2.67 -33.69 23.97
CA LEU A 70 1.29 -34.16 24.10
C LEU A 70 1.06 -34.99 25.38
N LEU A 71 2.05 -35.77 25.84
CA LEU A 71 1.97 -36.48 27.13
C LEU A 71 1.90 -35.50 28.32
N ALA A 72 2.70 -34.43 28.28
CA ALA A 72 2.65 -33.38 29.29
C ALA A 72 1.29 -32.65 29.32
N VAL A 73 0.74 -32.32 28.15
CA VAL A 73 -0.58 -31.68 28.01
C VAL A 73 -1.70 -32.63 28.45
N ASN A 74 -1.63 -33.92 28.12
CA ASN A 74 -2.63 -34.90 28.53
C ASN A 74 -2.70 -35.06 30.06
N THR A 75 -1.55 -35.09 30.72
CA THR A 75 -1.47 -35.20 32.19
C THR A 75 -1.98 -33.92 32.87
N SER A 76 -1.53 -32.76 32.40
CA SER A 76 -1.87 -31.48 33.01
C SER A 76 -3.32 -31.05 32.76
N ARG A 77 -3.84 -31.26 31.54
CA ARG A 77 -5.08 -30.62 31.08
C ARG A 77 -6.24 -31.56 30.75
N CYS A 78 -6.03 -32.84 30.42
CA CYS A 78 -7.14 -33.75 30.09
C CYS A 78 -7.83 -34.31 31.34
N ARG A 79 -9.16 -34.36 31.34
CA ARG A 79 -9.96 -34.97 32.42
C ARG A 79 -11.04 -35.92 31.87
N PRO A 80 -10.96 -37.24 32.16
CA PRO A 80 -9.77 -37.93 32.68
C PRO A 80 -8.62 -37.92 31.64
N PRO A 81 -7.35 -38.13 32.03
CA PRO A 81 -6.26 -38.30 31.06
C PRO A 81 -6.53 -39.49 30.12
N LEU A 82 -6.09 -39.39 28.86
CA LEU A 82 -6.05 -40.54 27.96
C LEU A 82 -4.93 -41.51 28.36
N PRO A 83 -5.05 -42.82 28.06
CA PRO A 83 -3.93 -43.75 28.18
C PRO A 83 -2.73 -43.27 27.36
N GLU A 84 -1.51 -43.40 27.88
CA GLU A 84 -0.31 -42.93 27.19
C GLU A 84 -0.18 -43.53 25.79
N GLU A 85 -0.53 -44.80 25.61
CA GLU A 85 -0.51 -45.47 24.30
C GLU A 85 -1.40 -44.78 23.26
N GLU A 86 -2.54 -44.20 23.66
CA GLU A 86 -3.38 -43.43 22.73
C GLU A 86 -2.72 -42.10 22.36
N VAL A 87 -2.06 -41.44 23.31
CA VAL A 87 -1.33 -40.19 23.05
C VAL A 87 -0.15 -40.43 22.11
N ARG A 88 0.58 -41.54 22.28
CA ARG A 88 1.65 -41.97 21.36
C ARG A 88 1.11 -42.25 19.95
N LYS A 89 -0.06 -42.90 19.83
CA LYS A 89 -0.73 -43.10 18.53
C LYS A 89 -1.11 -41.79 17.85
N ILE A 90 -1.53 -40.77 18.62
CA ILE A 90 -1.82 -39.43 18.09
C ILE A 90 -0.53 -38.78 17.57
N ALA A 91 0.54 -38.79 18.35
CA ALA A 91 1.84 -38.23 17.95
C ALA A 91 2.38 -38.92 16.69
N TRP A 92 2.34 -40.26 16.63
CA TRP A 92 2.69 -41.05 15.46
C TRP A 92 1.84 -40.68 14.24
N SER A 93 0.51 -40.61 14.40
CA SER A 93 -0.39 -40.30 13.29
C SER A 93 -0.14 -38.92 12.70
N VAL A 94 0.18 -37.94 13.54
CA VAL A 94 0.54 -36.58 13.11
C VAL A 94 1.94 -36.52 12.50
N GLY A 95 2.91 -37.26 13.05
CA GLY A 95 4.29 -37.32 12.57
C GLY A 95 4.41 -37.84 11.13
N ARG A 96 3.46 -38.67 10.66
CA ARG A 96 3.37 -39.14 9.27
C ARG A 96 3.23 -38.03 8.24
N TYR A 97 2.71 -36.87 8.61
CA TYR A 97 2.59 -35.73 7.70
C TYR A 97 3.93 -34.98 7.61
N ALA A 98 4.28 -34.56 6.40
CA ALA A 98 5.46 -33.73 6.19
C ALA A 98 5.30 -32.39 6.94
N PRO A 99 6.36 -31.89 7.63
CA PRO A 99 6.34 -30.53 8.16
C PRO A 99 6.19 -29.53 7.01
N ALA A 100 5.72 -28.31 7.31
CA ALA A 100 5.72 -27.25 6.30
C ALA A 100 7.18 -27.03 5.83
N PRO A 101 7.43 -26.80 4.54
CA PRO A 101 8.79 -26.61 4.03
C PRO A 101 9.46 -25.45 4.79
N ASP A 102 10.59 -25.77 5.39
CA ASP A 102 11.38 -24.86 6.20
C ASP A 102 12.05 -23.83 5.28
N VAL A 103 11.68 -22.56 5.42
CA VAL A 103 12.31 -21.44 4.67
C VAL A 103 13.59 -20.97 5.39
N ALA A 104 14.06 -21.69 6.41
CA ALA A 104 15.17 -21.26 7.25
C ALA A 104 16.24 -22.34 7.46
N SER A 105 16.85 -22.85 6.38
CA SER A 105 18.25 -23.34 6.44
C SER A 105 18.85 -23.66 5.06
N VAL A 106 19.32 -22.63 4.35
CA VAL A 106 20.45 -22.81 3.41
C VAL A 106 21.40 -21.64 3.58
N SER A 107 22.42 -21.86 4.42
CA SER A 107 23.65 -21.05 4.40
C SER A 107 24.66 -21.69 3.45
N THR A 108 25.26 -20.82 2.65
CA THR A 108 26.56 -20.92 1.98
C THR A 108 26.77 -22.06 0.98
N ASN A 109 26.51 -21.78 -0.29
CA ASN A 109 27.56 -21.78 -1.31
C ASN A 109 27.18 -20.83 -2.46
N GLY A 110 28.14 -20.00 -2.87
CA GLY A 110 27.94 -18.86 -3.76
C GLY A 110 27.57 -19.26 -5.19
N GLN A 111 26.28 -19.34 -5.45
CA GLN A 111 25.62 -19.16 -6.74
C GLN A 111 24.17 -18.78 -6.41
N GLY A 112 23.78 -17.55 -6.76
CA GLY A 112 22.44 -17.03 -6.46
C GLY A 112 21.33 -17.96 -6.97
N PRO A 113 20.14 -17.97 -6.34
CA PRO A 113 19.05 -18.81 -6.80
C PRO A 113 18.75 -18.48 -8.26
N LYS A 114 18.85 -19.49 -9.14
CA LYS A 114 18.35 -19.39 -10.52
C LYS A 114 16.90 -18.92 -10.45
N GLU A 115 16.64 -17.78 -11.10
CA GLU A 115 15.36 -17.09 -11.08
C GLU A 115 14.23 -18.05 -11.46
N ALA A 116 13.20 -18.12 -10.60
CA ALA A 116 11.92 -18.67 -10.99
C ALA A 116 11.32 -17.78 -12.09
N VAL A 117 10.70 -18.39 -13.10
CA VAL A 117 10.05 -17.75 -14.24
C VAL A 117 9.01 -16.73 -13.75
N GLY A 118 9.38 -15.45 -13.70
CA GLY A 118 8.55 -14.32 -13.29
C GLY A 118 9.09 -13.02 -13.89
N THR A 119 8.30 -11.94 -13.87
CA THR A 119 8.73 -10.63 -14.40
C THR A 119 10.06 -10.22 -13.78
N PRO A 120 11.09 -9.86 -14.58
CA PRO A 120 12.39 -9.49 -14.06
C PRO A 120 12.30 -8.24 -13.18
N TRP A 121 13.21 -8.13 -12.21
CA TRP A 121 13.33 -6.92 -11.39
C TRP A 121 13.59 -5.70 -12.30
N PRO A 122 13.05 -4.50 -11.98
CA PRO A 122 13.29 -3.31 -12.79
C PRO A 122 14.78 -2.99 -12.93
N GLU A 123 15.21 -2.64 -14.14
CA GLU A 123 16.54 -2.12 -14.37
C GLU A 123 16.80 -0.87 -13.50
N PRO A 124 18.05 -0.60 -13.11
CA PRO A 124 18.38 0.60 -12.35
C PRO A 124 17.84 1.86 -13.03
N MET A 125 17.32 2.79 -12.22
CA MET A 125 16.85 4.09 -12.70
C MET A 125 17.94 4.81 -13.48
N ALA A 126 17.58 5.36 -14.64
CA ALA A 126 18.53 6.01 -15.54
C ALA A 126 19.21 7.23 -14.90
N GLN A 127 20.43 7.54 -15.34
CA GLN A 127 21.28 8.57 -14.73
C GLN A 127 20.65 9.98 -14.82
N GLU A 128 19.83 10.21 -15.85
CA GLU A 128 19.09 11.43 -16.11
C GLU A 128 18.16 11.80 -14.95
N ALA A 129 17.65 10.82 -14.19
CA ALA A 129 16.84 11.09 -13.01
C ALA A 129 17.65 11.78 -11.88
N PHE A 130 18.95 11.55 -11.81
CA PHE A 130 19.84 12.13 -10.80
C PHE A 130 20.41 13.47 -11.30
N TYR A 131 19.51 14.35 -11.74
CA TYR A 131 19.84 15.65 -12.31
C TYR A 131 19.93 16.73 -11.23
N GLY A 132 20.89 17.65 -11.38
CA GLY A 132 21.08 18.82 -10.53
C GLY A 132 21.25 18.50 -9.04
N LEU A 133 20.68 19.35 -8.19
CA LEU A 133 20.75 19.23 -6.73
C LEU A 133 20.28 17.86 -6.21
N ALA A 134 19.25 17.29 -6.83
CA ALA A 134 18.71 15.98 -6.45
C ALA A 134 19.77 14.87 -6.62
N GLY A 135 20.53 14.91 -7.73
CA GLY A 135 21.63 13.98 -7.98
C GLY A 135 22.78 14.14 -7.00
N ASP A 136 23.18 15.37 -6.70
CA ASP A 136 24.28 15.68 -5.78
C ASP A 136 23.99 15.18 -4.35
N ILE A 137 22.73 15.32 -3.90
CA ILE A 137 22.28 14.81 -2.60
C ILE A 137 22.33 13.29 -2.56
N VAL A 138 21.80 12.61 -3.57
CA VAL A 138 21.84 11.14 -3.62
C VAL A 138 23.28 10.65 -3.62
N LYS A 139 24.14 11.24 -4.44
CA LYS A 139 25.57 10.88 -4.52
C LYS A 139 26.29 11.09 -3.18
N THR A 140 25.90 12.10 -2.42
CA THR A 140 26.46 12.38 -1.09
C THR A 140 26.01 11.37 -0.04
N ILE A 141 24.76 10.89 -0.11
CA ILE A 141 24.20 9.95 0.87
C ILE A 141 24.54 8.49 0.55
N GLU A 142 24.58 8.12 -0.73
CA GLU A 142 24.70 6.74 -1.19
C GLU A 142 25.83 5.94 -0.49
N PRO A 143 27.06 6.45 -0.34
CA PRO A 143 28.14 5.71 0.32
C PRO A 143 27.86 5.36 1.79
N HIS A 144 26.94 6.09 2.43
CA HIS A 144 26.69 6.02 3.86
C HIS A 144 25.44 5.20 4.22
N THR A 145 24.75 4.62 3.23
CA THR A 145 23.48 3.94 3.47
C THR A 145 23.32 2.66 2.67
N GLU A 146 22.60 1.69 3.24
CA GLU A 146 22.22 0.46 2.56
C GLU A 146 20.99 0.63 1.63
N ALA A 147 20.39 1.83 1.62
CA ALA A 147 19.22 2.15 0.82
C ALA A 147 19.50 2.21 -0.69
N ASP A 148 18.48 1.89 -1.51
CA ASP A 148 18.54 2.08 -2.96
C ASP A 148 18.62 3.56 -3.33
N ARG A 149 19.44 3.91 -4.31
CA ARG A 149 19.54 5.25 -4.87
C ARG A 149 18.19 5.75 -5.43
N SER A 150 17.36 4.88 -6.01
CA SER A 150 16.03 5.25 -6.49
C SER A 150 15.12 5.67 -5.32
N ALA A 151 15.25 4.98 -4.18
CA ALA A 151 14.52 5.31 -2.97
C ALA A 151 15.03 6.61 -2.34
N LEU A 152 16.34 6.88 -2.35
CA LEU A 152 16.89 8.16 -1.89
C LEU A 152 16.36 9.33 -2.74
N LEU A 153 16.42 9.19 -4.07
CA LEU A 153 15.94 10.22 -4.99
C LEU A 153 14.46 10.51 -4.78
N ILE A 154 13.60 9.48 -4.82
CA ILE A 154 12.16 9.73 -4.77
C ILE A 154 11.71 10.29 -3.41
N ASN A 155 12.36 9.88 -2.30
CA ASN A 155 12.15 10.52 -1.00
C ASN A 155 12.50 12.01 -1.06
N PHE A 156 13.66 12.36 -1.63
CA PHE A 156 14.06 13.75 -1.79
C PHE A 156 13.05 14.55 -2.61
N LEU A 157 12.62 14.01 -3.76
CA LEU A 157 11.66 14.67 -4.66
C LEU A 157 10.31 14.93 -3.98
N VAL A 158 9.79 13.96 -3.22
CA VAL A 158 8.53 14.13 -2.46
C VAL A 158 8.68 15.19 -1.37
N TYR A 159 9.82 15.19 -0.66
CA TYR A 159 10.09 16.20 0.37
C TYR A 159 10.16 17.59 -0.25
N PHE A 160 10.99 17.79 -1.27
CA PHE A 160 11.12 19.07 -1.96
C PHE A 160 9.77 19.54 -2.51
N GLY A 161 9.08 18.65 -3.22
CA GLY A 161 7.82 18.97 -3.88
C GLY A 161 6.71 19.35 -2.90
N ASN A 162 6.67 18.74 -1.71
CA ASN A 162 5.73 19.13 -0.67
C ASN A 162 6.15 20.41 0.06
N GLU A 163 7.44 20.53 0.40
CA GLU A 163 8.01 21.67 1.14
C GLU A 163 7.81 22.97 0.35
N VAL A 164 8.09 23.00 -0.95
CA VAL A 164 7.91 24.22 -1.77
C VAL A 164 6.46 24.72 -1.79
N GLY A 165 5.49 23.81 -1.62
CA GLY A 165 4.06 24.14 -1.57
C GLY A 165 3.42 24.30 -2.95
N ASN A 166 2.25 24.93 -2.96
CA ASN A 166 1.35 24.93 -4.11
C ASN A 166 1.62 26.05 -5.14
N SER A 167 2.82 26.66 -5.15
CA SER A 167 3.13 27.73 -6.10
C SER A 167 3.55 27.19 -7.47
N PRO A 168 4.59 26.32 -7.58
CA PRO A 168 5.04 25.84 -8.88
C PRO A 168 4.01 24.90 -9.51
N HIS A 169 3.61 25.19 -10.74
CA HIS A 169 2.67 24.34 -11.46
C HIS A 169 2.76 24.50 -12.97
N ALA A 170 2.26 23.50 -13.68
CA ALA A 170 1.87 23.61 -15.08
C ALA A 170 0.35 23.51 -15.22
N ILE A 171 -0.16 23.96 -16.36
CA ILE A 171 -1.55 23.77 -16.77
C ILE A 171 -1.55 22.88 -18.02
N ALA A 172 -2.35 21.82 -18.01
CA ALA A 172 -2.67 21.02 -19.19
C ALA A 172 -4.18 21.03 -19.36
N GLU A 173 -4.66 21.44 -20.53
CA GLU A 173 -6.08 21.78 -20.74
C GLU A 173 -6.57 22.81 -19.68
N ALA A 174 -7.47 22.40 -18.79
CA ALA A 174 -7.96 23.21 -17.68
C ALA A 174 -7.46 22.72 -16.31
N ASP A 175 -6.67 21.64 -16.28
CA ASP A 175 -6.23 20.99 -15.05
C ASP A 175 -4.86 21.52 -14.59
N ARG A 176 -4.72 21.64 -13.27
CA ARG A 176 -3.51 22.12 -12.63
C ARG A 176 -2.63 20.95 -12.18
N HIS A 177 -1.35 21.00 -12.53
CA HIS A 177 -0.35 20.00 -12.18
C HIS A 177 0.74 20.62 -11.32
N GLY A 178 0.66 20.41 -10.00
CA GLY A 178 1.63 20.92 -9.03
C GLY A 178 2.74 19.92 -8.69
N THR A 179 3.54 20.24 -7.68
CA THR A 179 4.69 19.45 -7.21
C THR A 179 4.36 18.47 -6.08
N ASN A 180 3.07 18.17 -5.85
CA ASN A 180 2.68 17.16 -4.86
C ASN A 180 2.58 15.76 -5.49
N PHE A 181 3.13 14.76 -4.77
CA PHE A 181 3.23 13.37 -5.23
C PHE A 181 2.80 12.40 -4.15
N ASP A 182 2.15 11.32 -4.58
CA ASP A 182 1.94 10.14 -3.77
C ASP A 182 2.91 9.07 -4.24
N VAL A 183 3.75 8.56 -3.34
CA VAL A 183 4.80 7.58 -3.62
C VAL A 183 4.67 6.45 -2.63
N VAL A 184 4.75 5.22 -3.13
CA VAL A 184 4.83 4.03 -2.28
C VAL A 184 6.06 3.21 -2.64
N LEU A 185 6.97 3.06 -1.67
CA LEU A 185 8.13 2.20 -1.79
C LEU A 185 7.75 0.74 -1.54
N VAL A 186 7.96 -0.11 -2.53
CA VAL A 186 7.62 -1.54 -2.52
C VAL A 186 8.89 -2.36 -2.46
N GLY A 187 9.11 -3.08 -1.36
CA GLY A 187 10.30 -3.92 -1.17
C GLY A 187 9.94 -5.34 -0.79
N ARG A 188 10.71 -6.33 -1.27
CA ARG A 188 10.43 -7.78 -1.08
C ARG A 188 10.36 -8.25 0.37
N THR A 189 10.98 -7.53 1.30
CA THR A 189 10.95 -7.84 2.74
C THR A 189 11.11 -6.56 3.57
N ALA A 190 10.93 -6.65 4.89
CA ALA A 190 11.28 -5.59 5.84
C ALA A 190 12.76 -5.16 5.75
N LYS A 191 13.64 -6.00 5.17
CA LYS A 191 15.08 -5.73 5.00
C LYS A 191 15.43 -4.82 3.82
N ALA A 192 14.44 -4.34 3.06
CA ALA A 192 14.68 -3.46 1.91
C ALA A 192 15.12 -2.02 2.27
N ARG A 193 15.36 -1.72 3.56
CA ARG A 193 15.87 -0.42 4.05
C ARG A 193 15.03 0.81 3.65
N LYS A 194 13.73 0.60 3.43
CA LYS A 194 12.72 1.63 3.13
C LYS A 194 12.71 2.75 4.19
N GLY A 195 12.76 2.40 5.48
CA GLY A 195 12.83 3.39 6.55
C GLY A 195 14.14 4.19 6.55
N SER A 196 15.26 3.53 6.25
CA SER A 196 16.59 4.15 6.27
C SER A 196 16.79 5.15 5.13
N SER A 197 16.20 4.92 3.95
CA SER A 197 16.25 5.88 2.83
C SER A 197 15.61 7.22 3.21
N ARG A 198 14.45 7.19 3.88
CA ARG A 198 13.79 8.39 4.40
C ARG A 198 14.59 9.06 5.52
N GLY A 199 15.27 8.29 6.38
CA GLY A 199 16.01 8.80 7.54
C GLY A 199 17.04 9.88 7.18
N HIS A 200 17.89 9.62 6.18
CA HIS A 200 18.90 10.59 5.75
C HIS A 200 18.30 11.83 5.08
N ILE A 201 17.25 11.66 4.27
CA ILE A 201 16.56 12.79 3.64
C ILE A 201 15.86 13.65 4.69
N HIS A 202 15.22 13.03 5.69
CA HIS A 202 14.57 13.75 6.77
C HIS A 202 15.56 14.57 7.61
N GLU A 203 16.71 13.99 7.97
CA GLU A 203 17.75 14.71 8.69
C GLU A 203 18.29 15.90 7.89
N PHE A 204 18.46 15.72 6.58
CA PHE A 204 18.89 16.79 5.70
C PHE A 204 17.86 17.95 5.63
N PHE A 205 16.57 17.65 5.47
CA PHE A 205 15.51 18.67 5.48
C PHE A 205 15.30 19.32 6.85
N LYS A 206 15.60 18.63 7.95
CA LYS A 206 15.57 19.22 9.28
C LYS A 206 16.56 20.37 9.42
N GLN A 207 17.68 20.33 8.71
CA GLN A 207 18.68 21.40 8.70
C GLN A 207 18.27 22.58 7.79
N ALA A 208 17.65 22.30 6.64
CA ALA A 208 17.30 23.33 5.66
C ALA A 208 15.91 23.97 5.87
N ALA A 209 14.94 23.21 6.40
CA ALA A 209 13.54 23.58 6.58
C ALA A 209 12.95 22.97 7.88
N PRO A 210 13.47 23.34 9.07
CA PRO A 210 13.08 22.72 10.35
C PRO A 210 11.59 22.87 10.66
N THR A 211 11.01 24.06 10.48
CA THR A 211 9.60 24.32 10.81
C THR A 211 8.63 23.44 10.02
N TRP A 212 8.86 23.25 8.73
CA TRP A 212 8.04 22.36 7.91
C TRP A 212 8.25 20.91 8.34
N THR A 213 9.51 20.49 8.52
CA THR A 213 9.87 19.12 8.90
C THR A 213 9.22 18.70 10.22
N ASP A 214 9.20 19.60 11.21
CA ASP A 214 8.67 19.34 12.56
C ASP A 214 7.15 19.42 12.64
N THR A 215 6.49 20.20 11.76
CA THR A 215 5.05 20.50 11.91
C THR A 215 4.15 19.99 10.79
N ARG A 216 4.70 19.64 9.62
CA ARG A 216 3.93 19.28 8.41
C ARG A 216 4.16 17.87 7.90
N ILE A 217 4.92 17.05 8.61
CA ILE A 217 5.09 15.61 8.30
C ILE A 217 4.31 14.79 9.32
N TRP A 218 3.17 14.22 8.93
CA TRP A 218 2.28 13.48 9.83
C TRP A 218 2.17 12.02 9.40
N GLY A 219 1.69 11.14 10.28
CA GLY A 219 1.30 9.78 9.95
C GLY A 219 -0.04 9.43 10.62
N GLY A 220 -0.51 8.20 10.46
CA GLY A 220 -1.77 7.74 11.06
C GLY A 220 -2.99 8.05 10.19
N MET A 221 -2.84 7.95 8.87
CA MET A 221 -3.90 8.17 7.89
C MET A 221 -5.02 7.13 8.06
N SER A 222 -6.12 7.53 8.73
CA SER A 222 -7.22 6.63 9.06
C SER A 222 -8.56 6.96 8.39
N SER A 223 -8.81 8.22 8.03
CA SER A 223 -10.07 8.64 7.38
C SER A 223 -9.90 9.89 6.51
N GLY A 224 -10.83 10.11 5.60
CA GLY A 224 -10.85 11.30 4.76
C GLY A 224 -11.05 12.59 5.57
N GLU A 225 -11.87 12.54 6.63
CA GLU A 225 -12.11 13.67 7.52
C GLU A 225 -10.83 14.08 8.27
N GLY A 226 -10.02 13.12 8.70
CA GLY A 226 -8.73 13.40 9.35
C GLY A 226 -7.77 14.12 8.40
N LEU A 227 -7.77 13.74 7.13
CA LEU A 227 -6.95 14.40 6.10
C LEU A 227 -7.40 15.85 5.87
N ILE A 228 -8.72 16.09 5.81
CA ILE A 228 -9.27 17.46 5.70
C ILE A 228 -8.88 18.27 6.94
N TRP A 229 -9.04 17.71 8.14
CA TRP A 229 -8.82 18.42 9.38
C TRP A 229 -7.40 18.95 9.54
N ALA A 230 -6.42 18.20 9.02
CA ALA A 230 -5.00 18.56 9.02
C ALA A 230 -4.66 19.83 8.24
N VAL A 231 -5.50 20.21 7.27
CA VAL A 231 -5.30 21.36 6.37
C VAL A 231 -6.57 22.20 6.20
N ARG A 232 -7.51 22.12 7.16
CA ARG A 232 -8.85 22.71 7.06
C ARG A 232 -8.85 24.22 6.94
N ASP A 233 -9.90 24.74 6.33
CA ASP A 233 -10.20 26.17 6.28
C ASP A 233 -10.76 26.66 7.63
N PRO A 234 -10.77 27.97 7.88
CA PRO A 234 -11.47 28.53 9.03
C PRO A 234 -12.94 28.07 9.04
N ILE A 235 -13.46 27.76 10.22
CA ILE A 235 -14.85 27.37 10.42
C ILE A 235 -15.61 28.56 10.99
N GLU A 236 -16.62 28.99 10.24
CA GLU A 236 -17.52 30.08 10.62
C GLU A 236 -18.84 29.52 11.15
N LYS A 237 -19.36 30.16 12.20
CA LYS A 237 -20.67 29.89 12.77
C LYS A 237 -21.52 31.14 12.69
N THR A 238 -22.67 31.03 12.04
CA THR A 238 -23.66 32.10 11.97
C THR A 238 -24.75 31.84 13.01
N ASP A 239 -24.80 32.69 14.04
CA ASP A 239 -25.78 32.61 15.10
C ASP A 239 -26.80 33.77 14.98
N PRO A 240 -28.09 33.51 15.25
CA PRO A 240 -29.10 34.57 15.32
C PRO A 240 -28.82 35.49 16.50
N VAL A 241 -28.75 36.79 16.25
CA VAL A 241 -28.60 37.80 17.30
C VAL A 241 -29.87 37.83 18.13
N LYS A 242 -29.72 37.70 19.45
CA LYS A 242 -30.83 37.71 20.41
C LYS A 242 -30.67 38.85 21.40
N GLU A 243 -31.67 39.72 21.44
CA GLU A 243 -31.80 40.73 22.50
C GLU A 243 -32.92 40.32 23.45
N LYS A 244 -32.63 40.28 24.76
CA LYS A 244 -33.59 39.85 25.79
C LYS A 244 -34.29 38.51 25.47
N GLY A 245 -33.56 37.59 24.83
CA GLY A 245 -34.06 36.27 24.45
C GLY A 245 -34.93 36.23 23.18
N ARG A 246 -35.19 37.36 22.53
CA ARG A 246 -35.92 37.42 21.24
C ARG A 246 -34.95 37.62 20.09
N HIS A 247 -35.19 36.88 19.00
CA HIS A 247 -34.45 37.03 17.76
C HIS A 247 -34.69 38.44 17.18
N THR A 248 -33.62 39.16 16.88
CA THR A 248 -33.69 40.54 16.36
C THR A 248 -33.86 40.60 14.85
N GLY A 249 -33.74 39.46 14.15
CA GLY A 249 -33.68 39.38 12.69
C GLY A 249 -32.27 39.56 12.13
N ALA A 250 -31.29 39.96 12.95
CA ALA A 250 -29.90 40.03 12.58
C ALA A 250 -29.19 38.70 12.86
N TYR A 251 -28.17 38.40 12.06
CA TYR A 251 -27.28 37.26 12.25
C TYR A 251 -25.86 37.77 12.45
N GLU A 252 -25.11 37.11 13.33
CA GLU A 252 -23.70 37.38 13.58
C GLU A 252 -22.89 36.15 13.19
N THR A 253 -21.86 36.34 12.37
CA THR A 253 -20.92 35.27 11.99
C THR A 253 -19.66 35.41 12.82
N THR A 254 -19.31 34.35 13.54
CA THR A 254 -18.08 34.25 14.34
C THR A 254 -17.21 33.11 13.81
N ILE A 255 -15.90 33.35 13.69
CA ILE A 255 -14.92 32.29 13.41
C ILE A 255 -14.73 31.48 14.69
N ILE A 256 -15.16 30.22 14.68
CA ILE A 256 -15.06 29.30 15.82
C ILE A 256 -13.80 28.40 15.75
N ASP A 257 -13.18 28.31 14.58
CA ASP A 257 -11.89 27.66 14.35
C ASP A 257 -11.13 28.46 13.30
N GLN A 258 -9.88 28.85 13.57
CA GLN A 258 -9.04 29.61 12.64
C GLN A 258 -8.54 28.78 11.45
N GLY A 259 -8.75 27.46 11.48
CA GLY A 259 -8.26 26.53 10.48
C GLY A 259 -6.74 26.38 10.52
N VAL A 260 -6.19 25.90 9.41
CA VAL A 260 -4.75 25.72 9.20
C VAL A 260 -4.33 26.59 8.03
N THR A 261 -3.39 27.51 8.28
CA THR A 261 -2.84 28.43 7.28
C THR A 261 -1.83 27.73 6.37
N ASP A 262 -0.95 26.91 6.94
CA ASP A 262 -0.03 26.08 6.17
C ASP A 262 -0.77 24.85 5.61
N LYS A 263 -1.14 24.96 4.33
CA LYS A 263 -1.88 23.92 3.59
C LYS A 263 -0.99 22.75 3.15
N ARG A 264 0.31 22.76 3.47
CA ARG A 264 1.23 21.67 3.15
C ARG A 264 1.09 20.54 4.17
N LEU A 265 1.04 19.31 3.66
CA LEU A 265 1.06 18.11 4.47
C LEU A 265 1.78 16.98 3.74
N LEU A 266 2.85 16.45 4.31
CA LEU A 266 3.45 15.20 3.88
C LEU A 266 2.98 14.09 4.82
N VAL A 267 2.21 13.13 4.31
CA VAL A 267 1.77 11.99 5.10
C VAL A 267 2.75 10.84 4.92
N TYR A 268 3.37 10.40 6.01
CA TYR A 268 4.34 9.32 6.05
C TYR A 268 3.74 8.07 6.70
N GLU A 269 3.65 6.99 5.92
CA GLU A 269 3.03 5.73 6.31
C GLU A 269 4.03 4.57 6.16
N PRO A 270 4.81 4.25 7.21
CA PRO A 270 5.78 3.15 7.15
C PRO A 270 5.12 1.77 6.98
N GLU A 271 3.82 1.67 7.23
CA GLU A 271 3.00 0.47 7.05
C GLU A 271 1.76 0.78 6.20
N PHE A 272 1.98 1.05 4.90
CA PHE A 272 0.91 1.44 3.98
C PHE A 272 -0.19 0.38 3.82
N ALA A 273 0.08 -0.87 4.17
CA ALA A 273 -0.93 -1.93 4.22
C ALA A 273 -2.10 -1.60 5.15
N SER A 274 -1.83 -0.91 6.26
CA SER A 274 -2.85 -0.47 7.21
C SER A 274 -3.83 0.54 6.58
N VAL A 275 -3.29 1.46 5.78
CA VAL A 275 -4.05 2.46 5.02
C VAL A 275 -4.99 1.76 4.04
N LEU A 276 -4.48 0.84 3.22
CA LEU A 276 -5.28 0.07 2.26
C LEU A 276 -6.43 -0.69 2.97
N ARG A 277 -6.15 -1.37 4.09
CA ARG A 277 -7.16 -2.11 4.86
C ARG A 277 -8.25 -1.21 5.44
N VAL A 278 -7.90 0.01 5.85
CA VAL A 278 -8.84 0.97 6.41
C VAL A 278 -9.67 1.65 5.32
N MET A 279 -9.08 1.86 4.13
CA MET A 279 -9.77 2.37 2.94
C MET A 279 -10.84 1.41 2.42
N SER A 280 -10.61 0.09 2.47
CA SER A 280 -11.59 -0.91 1.99
C SER A 280 -12.86 -1.03 2.84
N ARG A 281 -13.05 -0.19 3.86
CA ARG A 281 -14.28 -0.16 4.66
C ARG A 281 -15.33 0.68 3.94
N ASP A 282 -16.54 0.16 3.77
CA ASP A 282 -17.62 0.78 2.97
C ASP A 282 -17.93 2.26 3.31
N SER A 283 -17.73 2.69 4.55
CA SER A 283 -18.00 4.06 5.00
C SER A 283 -16.79 5.00 4.93
N ASN A 284 -15.62 4.53 4.50
CA ASN A 284 -14.40 5.33 4.51
C ASN A 284 -14.27 6.19 3.25
N THR A 285 -14.12 7.50 3.43
CA THR A 285 -14.00 8.48 2.34
C THR A 285 -12.54 8.74 1.93
N LEU A 286 -11.56 8.08 2.56
CA LEU A 286 -10.14 8.37 2.41
C LEU A 286 -9.65 8.25 0.95
N SER A 287 -10.05 7.20 0.21
CA SER A 287 -9.72 7.05 -1.22
C SER A 287 -10.14 8.27 -2.04
N THR A 288 -11.33 8.80 -1.76
CA THR A 288 -11.86 9.98 -2.46
C THR A 288 -11.10 11.24 -2.09
N GLN A 289 -10.79 11.44 -0.81
CA GLN A 289 -10.05 12.64 -0.39
C GLN A 289 -8.61 12.64 -0.91
N ILE A 290 -7.92 11.49 -0.96
CA ILE A 290 -6.57 11.40 -1.56
C ILE A 290 -6.61 11.78 -3.04
N ARG A 291 -7.57 11.24 -3.81
CA ARG A 291 -7.74 11.60 -5.23
C ARG A 291 -8.00 13.10 -5.41
N GLN A 292 -8.89 13.68 -4.60
CA GLN A 292 -9.19 15.12 -4.64
C GLN A 292 -7.99 15.99 -4.25
N ALA A 293 -7.18 15.55 -3.29
CA ALA A 293 -5.96 16.23 -2.86
C ALA A 293 -4.95 16.30 -3.99
N TRP A 294 -4.80 15.20 -4.72
CA TRP A 294 -3.93 15.14 -5.87
C TRP A 294 -4.48 15.99 -7.04
N ASP A 295 -5.76 15.87 -7.39
CA ASP A 295 -6.36 16.52 -8.56
C ASP A 295 -6.51 18.05 -8.42
N SER A 296 -7.04 18.52 -7.28
CA SER A 296 -7.51 19.91 -7.14
C SER A 296 -6.99 20.62 -5.89
N GLY A 297 -6.59 19.88 -4.86
CA GLY A 297 -6.29 20.44 -3.54
C GLY A 297 -7.52 20.98 -2.79
N THR A 298 -8.74 20.74 -3.29
CA THR A 298 -9.97 21.08 -2.56
C THR A 298 -10.62 19.82 -2.03
N LEU A 299 -10.62 19.67 -0.72
CA LEU A 299 -11.21 18.54 -0.01
C LEU A 299 -12.48 18.98 0.69
N ARG A 300 -13.52 18.13 0.68
CA ARG A 300 -14.74 18.42 1.41
C ARG A 300 -15.51 17.17 1.81
N THR A 301 -16.17 17.26 2.96
CA THR A 301 -17.22 16.33 3.38
C THR A 301 -18.52 17.09 3.65
N MET A 302 -19.59 16.68 2.96
CA MET A 302 -20.91 17.30 3.07
C MET A 302 -21.74 16.63 4.18
N THR A 303 -21.22 16.60 5.41
CA THR A 303 -22.00 16.07 6.54
C THR A 303 -22.81 17.17 7.22
N LYS A 304 -24.03 16.84 7.65
CA LYS A 304 -24.97 17.82 8.22
C LYS A 304 -24.50 18.43 9.55
N ASN A 305 -23.69 17.69 10.31
CA ASN A 305 -23.35 18.04 11.69
C ASN A 305 -21.92 18.54 11.86
N ASN A 306 -21.00 18.21 10.95
CA ASN A 306 -19.61 18.66 11.02
C ASN A 306 -19.00 18.74 9.61
N PRO A 307 -19.46 19.68 8.77
CA PRO A 307 -18.88 19.89 7.46
C PRO A 307 -17.43 20.37 7.62
N ALA A 308 -16.50 19.70 6.95
CA ALA A 308 -15.11 20.10 6.92
C ALA A 308 -14.70 20.37 5.48
N VAL A 309 -14.01 21.48 5.27
CA VAL A 309 -13.49 21.90 3.96
C VAL A 309 -12.02 22.26 4.13
N ALA A 310 -11.21 21.90 3.14
CA ALA A 310 -9.86 22.40 2.97
C ALA A 310 -9.70 22.86 1.53
N THR A 311 -9.34 24.13 1.34
CA THR A 311 -8.99 24.69 0.03
C THR A 311 -7.49 24.87 -0.09
N GLY A 312 -6.97 24.72 -1.31
CA GLY A 312 -5.54 24.88 -1.60
C GLY A 312 -4.64 23.87 -0.88
N ALA A 313 -5.17 22.72 -0.47
CA ALA A 313 -4.43 21.63 0.16
C ALA A 313 -3.30 21.12 -0.75
N HIS A 314 -2.08 21.08 -0.21
CA HIS A 314 -0.89 20.58 -0.90
C HIS A 314 -0.39 19.34 -0.18
N ILE A 315 -0.99 18.21 -0.51
CA ILE A 315 -0.80 16.95 0.20
C ILE A 315 0.04 16.00 -0.64
N SER A 316 1.03 15.39 -0.02
CA SER A 316 1.85 14.33 -0.59
C SER A 316 1.84 13.13 0.34
N ILE A 317 1.95 11.93 -0.22
CA ILE A 317 1.98 10.69 0.54
C ILE A 317 3.29 9.96 0.28
N LEU A 318 3.91 9.47 1.34
CA LEU A 318 5.06 8.59 1.29
C LEU A 318 4.75 7.33 2.10
N GLY A 319 4.45 6.23 1.39
CA GLY A 319 4.10 4.95 1.98
C GLY A 319 5.20 3.90 1.80
N HIS A 320 5.30 2.94 2.72
CA HIS A 320 6.12 1.75 2.55
C HIS A 320 5.26 0.49 2.64
N ILE A 321 5.52 -0.49 1.77
CA ILE A 321 4.79 -1.76 1.76
C ILE A 321 5.67 -2.91 1.22
N THR A 322 5.25 -4.14 1.44
CA THR A 322 5.76 -5.31 0.70
C THR A 322 4.96 -5.59 -0.56
N LYS A 323 5.53 -6.31 -1.53
CA LYS A 323 4.80 -6.66 -2.76
C LYS A 323 3.59 -7.54 -2.42
N GLU A 324 3.77 -8.47 -1.50
CA GLU A 324 2.79 -9.45 -1.07
C GLU A 324 1.60 -8.78 -0.38
N GLU A 325 1.85 -7.84 0.54
CA GLU A 325 0.79 -7.08 1.19
C GLU A 325 0.06 -6.15 0.22
N LEU A 326 0.80 -5.52 -0.70
CA LEU A 326 0.21 -4.64 -1.70
C LEU A 326 -0.78 -5.39 -2.60
N LEU A 327 -0.36 -6.51 -3.17
CA LEU A 327 -1.22 -7.35 -4.01
C LEU A 327 -2.38 -7.97 -3.21
N ARG A 328 -2.22 -8.15 -1.90
CA ARG A 328 -3.28 -8.69 -1.04
C ARG A 328 -4.35 -7.67 -0.68
N TYR A 329 -3.98 -6.41 -0.48
CA TYR A 329 -4.86 -5.39 0.09
C TYR A 329 -5.32 -4.32 -0.89
N LEU A 330 -4.62 -4.12 -2.01
CA LEU A 330 -5.13 -3.27 -3.08
C LEU A 330 -6.26 -4.00 -3.81
N THR A 331 -7.50 -3.53 -3.66
CA THR A 331 -8.65 -4.17 -4.30
C THR A 331 -8.85 -3.61 -5.72
N ASP A 332 -9.62 -4.35 -6.54
CA ASP A 332 -10.05 -3.90 -7.87
C ASP A 332 -10.76 -2.54 -7.85
N ILE A 333 -11.43 -2.20 -6.74
CA ILE A 333 -12.15 -0.92 -6.60
C ILE A 333 -11.15 0.24 -6.54
N GLU A 334 -10.14 0.17 -5.66
CA GLU A 334 -9.11 1.22 -5.57
C GLU A 334 -8.19 1.25 -6.80
N ALA A 335 -7.96 0.09 -7.42
CA ALA A 335 -7.25 0.01 -8.69
C ALA A 335 -8.01 0.70 -9.83
N GLY A 336 -9.32 0.45 -9.93
CA GLY A 336 -10.17 0.93 -11.02
C GLY A 336 -10.74 2.36 -10.84
N ASN A 337 -10.84 2.87 -9.62
CA ASN A 337 -11.40 4.20 -9.33
C ASN A 337 -10.38 5.36 -9.48
N GLY A 338 -9.16 5.03 -9.90
CA GLY A 338 -8.06 5.97 -10.09
C GLY A 338 -7.25 6.31 -8.85
N PHE A 339 -7.48 5.68 -7.69
CA PHE A 339 -6.59 5.87 -6.55
C PHE A 339 -5.17 5.41 -6.89
N ALA A 340 -5.03 4.19 -7.39
CA ALA A 340 -3.72 3.58 -7.62
C ALA A 340 -2.88 4.26 -8.73
N ASN A 341 -3.51 4.96 -9.68
CA ASN A 341 -2.80 5.66 -10.77
C ASN A 341 -2.28 7.06 -10.43
N ARG A 342 -2.64 7.57 -9.25
CA ARG A 342 -2.05 8.80 -8.70
C ARG A 342 -0.80 8.53 -7.86
N ILE A 343 -0.52 7.25 -7.58
CA ILE A 343 0.63 6.79 -6.81
C ILE A 343 1.76 6.36 -7.76
N LEU A 344 2.97 6.86 -7.54
CA LEU A 344 4.19 6.33 -8.11
C LEU A 344 4.64 5.11 -7.28
N TRP A 345 4.50 3.92 -7.86
CA TRP A 345 4.92 2.67 -7.26
C TRP A 345 6.41 2.45 -7.52
N MET A 346 7.23 2.43 -6.46
CA MET A 346 8.68 2.41 -6.61
C MET A 346 9.24 1.13 -5.99
N CYS A 347 9.78 0.24 -6.83
CA CYS A 347 10.51 -0.92 -6.32
C CYS A 347 11.78 -0.46 -5.60
N THR A 348 12.09 -1.12 -4.49
CA THR A 348 13.34 -0.85 -3.76
C THR A 348 13.89 -2.11 -3.13
N ARG A 349 15.22 -2.20 -3.09
CA ARG A 349 15.98 -3.29 -2.48
C ARG A 349 17.17 -2.71 -1.74
N ARG A 350 17.76 -3.54 -0.86
CA ARG A 350 19.02 -3.19 -0.23
C ARG A 350 20.12 -3.09 -1.30
N ALA A 351 20.79 -1.93 -1.40
CA ALA A 351 21.82 -1.67 -2.41
C ALA A 351 23.19 -2.23 -2.02
N GLN A 352 23.53 -2.15 -0.74
CA GLN A 352 24.81 -2.62 -0.20
C GLN A 352 24.66 -3.11 1.23
N VAL A 353 25.72 -3.72 1.77
CA VAL A 353 25.77 -4.21 3.16
C VAL A 353 26.82 -3.41 3.91
N LEU A 354 26.38 -2.68 4.94
CA LEU A 354 27.18 -1.81 5.81
C LEU A 354 26.91 -2.25 7.26
N PRO A 355 27.63 -3.27 7.77
CA PRO A 355 27.35 -3.88 9.07
C PRO A 355 27.39 -2.91 10.25
N GLU A 356 28.31 -1.94 10.21
CA GLU A 356 28.50 -0.91 11.24
C GLU A 356 27.73 0.39 10.92
N GLY A 357 26.90 0.38 9.87
CA GLY A 357 26.37 1.60 9.24
C GLY A 357 27.43 2.31 8.38
N GLY A 358 26.97 3.19 7.49
CA GLY A 358 27.88 3.91 6.59
C GLY A 358 28.44 5.22 7.14
N GLY A 359 28.16 5.54 8.41
CA GLY A 359 28.50 6.82 9.02
C GLY A 359 27.52 7.95 8.67
N THR A 360 27.86 9.17 9.04
CA THR A 360 27.03 10.36 8.79
C THR A 360 27.50 11.06 7.51
N PRO A 361 26.63 11.26 6.51
CA PRO A 361 26.97 12.07 5.34
C PRO A 361 27.29 13.52 5.75
N ASP A 362 28.24 14.15 5.08
CA ASP A 362 28.51 15.59 5.25
C ASP A 362 27.57 16.41 4.37
N TYR A 363 26.54 16.98 4.98
CA TYR A 363 25.56 17.82 4.30
C TYR A 363 25.99 19.29 4.16
N SER A 364 27.09 19.71 4.78
CA SER A 364 27.41 21.13 5.00
C SER A 364 27.37 21.97 3.73
N ARG A 365 27.83 21.40 2.61
CA ARG A 365 27.86 22.07 1.29
C ARG A 365 26.53 22.07 0.54
N LEU A 366 25.54 21.32 0.99
CA LEU A 366 24.25 21.15 0.29
C LEU A 366 23.07 21.79 1.03
N VAL A 367 23.20 22.08 2.34
CA VAL A 367 22.12 22.72 3.11
C VAL A 367 21.75 24.09 2.54
N GLN A 368 22.74 24.96 2.29
CA GLN A 368 22.47 26.28 1.73
C GLN A 368 21.92 26.21 0.29
N PRO A 369 22.49 25.42 -0.63
CA PRO A 369 21.88 25.20 -1.95
C PRO A 369 20.43 24.69 -1.90
N LEU A 370 20.09 23.78 -0.97
CA LEU A 370 18.71 23.34 -0.79
C LEU A 370 17.82 24.49 -0.32
N HIS A 371 18.24 25.24 0.69
CA HIS A 371 17.48 26.37 1.19
C HIS A 371 17.21 27.42 0.09
N ASP A 372 18.25 27.81 -0.65
CA ASP A 372 18.14 28.76 -1.75
C ASP A 372 17.21 28.24 -2.86
N SER A 373 17.35 26.96 -3.22
CA SER A 373 16.48 26.30 -4.21
C SER A 373 15.02 26.29 -3.77
N LEU A 374 14.71 25.97 -2.50
CA LEU A 374 13.35 26.01 -1.97
C LEU A 374 12.76 27.43 -2.03
N GLU A 375 13.50 28.44 -1.59
CA GLU A 375 13.03 29.82 -1.58
C GLU A 375 12.80 30.36 -3.00
N GLN A 376 13.69 30.07 -3.95
CA GLN A 376 13.48 30.42 -5.36
C GLN A 376 12.27 29.69 -5.94
N ALA A 377 12.17 28.38 -5.68
CA ALA A 377 11.08 27.58 -6.21
C ALA A 377 9.70 28.08 -5.74
N ARG A 378 9.56 28.56 -4.50
CA ARG A 378 8.29 29.13 -4.00
C ARG A 378 7.78 30.33 -4.82
N LEU A 379 8.69 31.11 -5.40
CA LEU A 379 8.36 32.30 -6.19
C LEU A 379 7.88 31.94 -7.59
N ILE A 380 8.10 30.70 -8.03
CA ILE A 380 7.70 30.24 -9.35
C ILE A 380 6.23 29.87 -9.34
N GLY A 381 5.45 30.51 -10.22
CA GLY A 381 4.04 30.21 -10.45
C GLY A 381 3.84 29.20 -11.58
N ARG A 382 3.14 29.61 -12.63
CA ARG A 382 2.91 28.77 -13.82
C ARG A 382 4.19 28.66 -14.66
N ILE A 383 4.58 27.43 -14.96
CA ILE A 383 5.72 27.08 -15.82
C ILE A 383 5.20 26.36 -17.07
N GLU A 384 5.78 26.69 -18.23
CA GLU A 384 5.51 26.00 -19.49
C GLU A 384 6.76 25.30 -20.03
N ARG A 385 6.55 24.33 -20.92
CA ARG A 385 7.65 23.75 -21.70
C ARG A 385 8.22 24.77 -22.68
N ASP A 386 9.54 24.84 -22.76
CA ASP A 386 10.25 25.59 -23.80
C ASP A 386 10.10 24.91 -25.17
N THR A 387 10.67 25.51 -26.22
CA THR A 387 10.57 24.99 -27.60
C THR A 387 11.11 23.57 -27.75
N GLU A 388 12.25 23.26 -27.12
CA GLU A 388 12.91 21.97 -27.28
C GLU A 388 12.21 20.87 -26.45
N ALA A 389 11.80 21.19 -25.23
CA ALA A 389 10.97 20.32 -24.41
C ALA A 389 9.59 20.09 -25.02
N LYS A 390 8.99 21.08 -25.71
CA LYS A 390 7.74 20.90 -26.46
C LYS A 390 7.89 19.90 -27.59
N LYS A 391 8.97 19.97 -28.37
CA LYS A 391 9.26 19.00 -29.45
C LYS A 391 9.47 17.59 -28.89
N ALA A 392 10.31 17.46 -27.86
CA ALA A 392 10.58 16.18 -27.23
C ALA A 392 9.32 15.55 -26.62
N TRP A 393 8.49 16.36 -25.95
CA TRP A 393 7.19 15.93 -25.43
C TRP A 393 6.27 15.40 -26.54
N ALA A 394 6.19 16.09 -27.67
CA ALA A 394 5.36 15.66 -28.80
C ALA A 394 5.80 14.30 -29.37
N THR A 395 7.11 14.01 -29.38
CA THR A 395 7.65 12.73 -29.86
C THR A 395 7.26 11.54 -28.98
N ILE A 396 7.21 11.74 -27.65
CA ILE A 396 6.96 10.65 -26.69
C ILE A 396 5.48 10.52 -26.29
N TYR A 397 4.65 11.53 -26.59
CA TYR A 397 3.29 11.61 -26.08
C TYR A 397 2.42 10.41 -26.45
N GLU A 398 2.51 9.96 -27.70
CA GLU A 398 1.72 8.82 -28.20
C GLU A 398 2.04 7.54 -27.42
N GLU A 399 3.33 7.23 -27.22
CA GLU A 399 3.76 6.09 -26.43
C GLU A 399 3.33 6.19 -24.96
N LEU A 400 3.47 7.39 -24.38
CA LEU A 400 3.12 7.65 -22.98
C LEU A 400 1.61 7.49 -22.73
N SER A 401 0.80 7.98 -23.66
CA SER A 401 -0.68 7.93 -23.62
C SER A 401 -1.29 6.58 -24.02
N GLY A 402 -0.46 5.65 -24.51
CA GLY A 402 -0.91 4.35 -24.99
C GLY A 402 -1.62 3.52 -23.91
N GLU A 403 -2.78 2.96 -24.26
CA GLU A 403 -3.53 2.07 -23.38
C GLU A 403 -2.75 0.79 -23.08
N LYS A 404 -2.74 0.40 -21.80
CA LYS A 404 -2.12 -0.83 -21.32
C LYS A 404 -3.20 -1.71 -20.67
N PRO A 405 -3.20 -3.05 -20.88
CA PRO A 405 -4.23 -3.92 -20.34
C PRO A 405 -4.00 -4.29 -18.87
N GLY A 406 -5.06 -4.75 -18.21
CA GLY A 406 -5.01 -5.33 -16.86
C GLY A 406 -4.70 -4.34 -15.74
N LEU A 407 -4.40 -4.86 -14.55
CA LEU A 407 -4.14 -4.05 -13.36
C LEU A 407 -2.94 -3.12 -13.57
N PHE A 408 -1.89 -3.60 -14.24
CA PHE A 408 -0.74 -2.79 -14.64
C PHE A 408 -1.18 -1.53 -15.40
N GLY A 409 -2.02 -1.68 -16.43
CA GLY A 409 -2.52 -0.53 -17.16
C GLY A 409 -3.37 0.41 -16.32
N SER A 410 -4.24 -0.12 -15.47
CA SER A 410 -5.07 0.68 -14.57
C SER A 410 -4.25 1.54 -13.61
N VAL A 411 -3.14 1.00 -13.06
CA VAL A 411 -2.26 1.75 -12.14
C VAL A 411 -1.28 2.69 -12.85
N THR A 412 -1.07 2.56 -14.16
CA THR A 412 -0.20 3.45 -14.94
C THR A 412 -0.95 4.47 -15.80
N ALA A 413 -2.29 4.49 -15.76
CA ALA A 413 -3.15 5.29 -16.65
C ALA A 413 -3.06 6.83 -16.49
N ARG A 414 -2.12 7.37 -15.72
CA ARG A 414 -1.88 8.82 -15.55
C ARG A 414 -0.45 9.23 -15.87
N ALA A 415 0.19 8.49 -16.77
CA ALA A 415 1.58 8.67 -17.15
C ALA A 415 1.91 10.13 -17.51
N GLU A 416 1.10 10.76 -18.35
CA GLU A 416 1.30 12.12 -18.84
C GLU A 416 1.26 13.14 -17.70
N ALA A 417 0.29 12.99 -16.81
CA ALA A 417 0.13 13.87 -15.67
C ALA A 417 1.27 13.72 -14.66
N GLN A 418 1.76 12.49 -14.43
CA GLN A 418 2.90 12.23 -13.55
C GLN A 418 4.19 12.82 -14.13
N VAL A 419 4.47 12.60 -15.42
CA VAL A 419 5.67 13.15 -16.08
C VAL A 419 5.63 14.68 -16.09
N LEU A 420 4.47 15.29 -16.32
CA LEU A 420 4.33 16.75 -16.28
C LEU A 420 4.65 17.30 -14.88
N ARG A 421 4.09 16.70 -13.81
CA ARG A 421 4.36 17.10 -12.43
C ARG A 421 5.84 16.95 -12.08
N LEU A 422 6.46 15.82 -12.44
CA LEU A 422 7.89 15.59 -12.24
C LEU A 422 8.74 16.62 -13.01
N SER A 423 8.32 17.00 -14.22
CA SER A 423 9.02 18.02 -15.02
C SER A 423 8.95 19.41 -14.38
N VAL A 424 7.78 19.77 -13.82
CA VAL A 424 7.61 21.00 -13.02
C VAL A 424 8.52 20.96 -11.79
N LEU A 425 8.57 19.83 -11.08
CA LEU A 425 9.43 19.67 -9.90
C LEU A 425 10.91 19.90 -10.24
N TYR A 426 11.44 19.25 -11.28
CA TYR A 426 12.82 19.47 -11.70
C TYR A 426 13.09 20.90 -12.15
N ALA A 427 12.17 21.52 -12.89
CA ALA A 427 12.30 22.92 -13.28
C ALA A 427 12.31 23.87 -12.08
N ALA A 428 11.45 23.60 -11.09
CA ALA A 428 11.35 24.39 -9.87
C ALA A 428 12.62 24.27 -9.00
N MET A 429 13.16 23.05 -8.84
CA MET A 429 14.43 22.83 -8.13
C MET A 429 15.60 23.61 -8.76
N ASP A 430 15.62 23.72 -10.09
CA ASP A 430 16.62 24.47 -10.84
C ASP A 430 16.39 25.98 -10.84
N GLY A 431 15.29 26.47 -10.25
CA GLY A 431 14.92 27.89 -10.33
C GLY A 431 14.58 28.34 -11.75
N ALA A 432 14.20 27.42 -12.64
CA ALA A 432 13.99 27.71 -14.05
C ALA A 432 12.61 28.33 -14.33
N ASP A 433 12.58 29.27 -15.27
CA ASP A 433 11.37 29.94 -15.77
C ASP A 433 10.55 29.09 -16.75
N ALA A 434 11.12 27.99 -17.24
CA ALA A 434 10.49 27.04 -18.16
C ALA A 434 10.93 25.59 -17.88
N ILE A 435 10.08 24.64 -18.25
CA ILE A 435 10.46 23.23 -18.33
C ILE A 435 11.36 23.06 -19.56
N LYS A 436 12.65 22.85 -19.31
CA LYS A 436 13.68 22.62 -20.33
C LYS A 436 13.89 21.12 -20.57
N LEU A 437 14.58 20.80 -21.65
CA LEU A 437 14.84 19.40 -22.04
C LEU A 437 15.46 18.54 -20.93
N PRO A 438 16.45 19.00 -20.12
CA PRO A 438 16.98 18.21 -19.01
C PRO A 438 15.94 17.86 -17.95
N HIS A 439 15.02 18.80 -17.62
CA HIS A 439 13.95 18.57 -16.64
C HIS A 439 12.98 17.49 -17.13
N LEU A 440 12.62 17.53 -18.42
CA LEU A 440 11.76 16.52 -19.03
C LEU A 440 12.45 15.14 -19.05
N LYS A 441 13.73 15.08 -19.40
CA LYS A 441 14.49 13.82 -19.39
C LYS A 441 14.59 13.21 -17.99
N ALA A 442 14.86 14.04 -16.98
CA ALA A 442 14.90 13.60 -15.58
C ALA A 442 13.53 13.08 -15.11
N ALA A 443 12.46 13.76 -15.49
CA ALA A 443 11.09 13.34 -15.22
C ALA A 443 10.75 11.99 -15.87
N LEU A 444 11.12 11.79 -17.14
CA LEU A 444 10.91 10.53 -17.84
C LEU A 444 11.69 9.39 -17.20
N ALA A 445 12.95 9.60 -16.84
CA ALA A 445 13.76 8.57 -16.18
C ALA A 445 13.15 8.09 -14.84
N VAL A 446 12.54 9.01 -14.07
CA VAL A 446 11.79 8.63 -12.86
C VAL A 446 10.53 7.85 -13.20
N TRP A 447 9.76 8.32 -14.19
CA TRP A 447 8.53 7.67 -14.63
C TRP A 447 8.77 6.26 -15.20
N GLU A 448 9.77 6.09 -16.06
CA GLU A 448 10.14 4.81 -16.66
C GLU A 448 10.47 3.77 -15.57
N TYR A 449 11.18 4.19 -14.51
CA TYR A 449 11.44 3.34 -13.37
C TYR A 449 10.17 3.01 -12.57
N ALA A 450 9.28 3.98 -12.37
CA ALA A 450 7.99 3.78 -11.71
C ALA A 450 7.09 2.82 -12.52
N GLU A 451 7.07 2.94 -13.84
CA GLU A 451 6.33 2.07 -14.74
C GLU A 451 6.93 0.66 -14.76
N ALA A 452 8.25 0.52 -14.83
CA ALA A 452 8.93 -0.78 -14.72
C ALA A 452 8.67 -1.43 -13.37
N SER A 453 8.64 -0.64 -12.29
CA SER A 453 8.26 -1.09 -10.95
C SER A 453 6.82 -1.58 -10.91
N ALA A 454 5.87 -0.81 -11.43
CA ALA A 454 4.47 -1.21 -11.54
C ALA A 454 4.32 -2.49 -12.38
N ARG A 455 5.10 -2.66 -13.45
CA ARG A 455 5.11 -3.88 -14.26
C ARG A 455 5.61 -5.09 -13.48
N TYR A 456 6.68 -4.93 -12.70
CA TYR A 456 7.17 -5.99 -11.82
C TYR A 456 6.17 -6.34 -10.71
N ILE A 457 5.47 -5.35 -10.17
CA ILE A 457 4.52 -5.55 -9.06
C ILE A 457 3.23 -6.18 -9.57
N PHE A 458 2.61 -5.57 -10.59
CA PHE A 458 1.24 -5.82 -11.04
C PHE A 458 1.14 -6.46 -12.44
N GLY A 459 2.22 -6.58 -13.20
CA GLY A 459 2.19 -6.98 -14.62
C GLY A 459 1.50 -8.31 -14.88
N ASP A 460 1.66 -9.26 -13.96
CA ASP A 460 1.02 -10.57 -14.03
C ASP A 460 -0.33 -10.64 -13.31
N ALA A 461 -0.64 -9.64 -12.47
CA ALA A 461 -1.85 -9.61 -11.70
C ALA A 461 -3.01 -9.16 -12.58
N THR A 462 -4.08 -9.95 -12.62
CA THR A 462 -5.33 -9.58 -13.26
C THR A 462 -6.19 -8.70 -12.35
N GLY A 463 -5.82 -8.57 -11.07
CA GLY A 463 -6.61 -7.91 -10.01
C GLY A 463 -7.61 -8.85 -9.34
N ASP A 464 -7.85 -10.01 -9.95
CA ASP A 464 -8.79 -11.02 -9.46
C ASP A 464 -8.02 -12.09 -8.64
N PRO A 465 -8.24 -12.19 -7.31
CA PRO A 465 -7.47 -13.10 -6.47
C PRO A 465 -7.64 -14.59 -6.81
N VAL A 466 -8.75 -14.96 -7.46
CA VAL A 466 -8.99 -16.33 -7.92
C VAL A 466 -8.19 -16.58 -9.20
N ALA A 467 -8.25 -15.67 -10.16
CA ALA A 467 -7.48 -15.79 -11.41
C ALA A 467 -5.97 -15.78 -11.15
N ASP A 468 -5.48 -14.87 -10.30
CA ASP A 468 -4.06 -14.75 -9.96
C ASP A 468 -3.52 -16.01 -9.30
N ARG A 469 -4.28 -16.59 -8.37
CA ARG A 469 -3.91 -17.84 -7.70
C ARG A 469 -3.93 -19.06 -8.64
N ILE A 470 -4.84 -19.06 -9.62
CA ILE A 470 -4.85 -20.07 -10.68
C ILE A 470 -3.59 -19.92 -11.54
N LEU A 471 -3.27 -18.71 -11.99
CA LEU A 471 -2.12 -18.43 -12.84
C LEU A 471 -0.80 -18.79 -12.16
N GLU A 472 -0.64 -18.46 -10.87
CA GLU A 472 0.53 -18.84 -10.07
C GLU A 472 0.72 -20.36 -10.06
N SER A 473 -0.36 -21.12 -9.91
CA SER A 473 -0.31 -22.57 -9.91
C SER A 473 -0.03 -23.13 -11.32
N LEU A 474 -0.60 -22.51 -12.37
CA LEU A 474 -0.36 -22.89 -13.77
C LEU A 474 1.07 -22.66 -14.24
N ARG A 475 1.81 -21.74 -13.60
CA ARG A 475 3.25 -21.53 -13.86
C ARG A 475 4.13 -22.66 -13.36
N GLN A 476 3.65 -23.41 -12.36
CA GLN A 476 4.37 -24.55 -11.80
C GLN A 476 4.08 -25.86 -12.56
N GLY A 477 3.01 -25.88 -13.36
CA GLY A 477 2.63 -27.02 -14.18
C GLY A 477 1.21 -26.90 -14.70
N GLU A 478 0.88 -27.72 -15.68
CA GLU A 478 -0.48 -27.80 -16.19
C GLU A 478 -1.47 -28.33 -15.14
N LEU A 479 -2.70 -27.83 -15.15
CA LEU A 479 -3.73 -28.25 -14.20
C LEU A 479 -5.02 -28.62 -14.91
N THR A 480 -5.64 -29.70 -14.46
CA THR A 480 -7.02 -30.00 -14.86
C THR A 480 -7.99 -29.04 -14.16
N ARG A 481 -9.17 -28.86 -14.73
CA ARG A 481 -10.27 -28.10 -14.08
C ARG A 481 -10.57 -28.58 -12.65
N THR A 482 -10.47 -29.90 -12.44
CA THR A 482 -10.63 -30.52 -11.11
C THR A 482 -9.52 -30.09 -10.16
N ALA A 483 -8.25 -30.15 -10.59
CA ALA A 483 -7.11 -29.71 -9.78
C ALA A 483 -7.22 -28.21 -9.42
N ILE A 484 -7.65 -27.37 -10.36
CA ILE A 484 -7.93 -25.95 -10.11
C ILE A 484 -8.96 -25.77 -8.99
N SER A 485 -10.05 -26.53 -8.97
CA SER A 485 -11.04 -26.47 -7.89
C SER A 485 -10.45 -26.86 -6.52
N TYR A 486 -9.52 -27.81 -6.49
CA TYR A 486 -8.83 -28.23 -5.26
C TYR A 486 -7.87 -27.18 -4.71
N LEU A 487 -7.31 -26.28 -5.53
CA LEU A 487 -6.49 -25.14 -5.05
C LEU A 487 -7.23 -24.31 -3.99
N PHE A 488 -8.55 -24.21 -4.12
CA PHE A 488 -9.41 -23.45 -3.23
C PHE A 488 -10.14 -24.33 -2.20
N GLN A 489 -9.71 -25.57 -2.01
CA GLN A 489 -10.39 -26.55 -1.14
C GLN A 489 -11.88 -26.70 -1.48
N LYS A 490 -12.26 -26.47 -2.75
CA LYS A 490 -13.66 -26.43 -3.22
C LYS A 490 -14.55 -25.37 -2.57
N ASN A 491 -13.97 -24.35 -1.93
CA ASN A 491 -14.72 -23.25 -1.32
C ASN A 491 -15.14 -22.14 -2.31
N VAL A 492 -14.66 -22.22 -3.56
CA VAL A 492 -15.00 -21.27 -4.63
C VAL A 492 -15.96 -21.95 -5.61
N SER A 493 -17.04 -21.27 -5.98
CA SER A 493 -18.06 -21.80 -6.88
C SER A 493 -17.53 -22.06 -8.28
N ALA A 494 -18.12 -23.02 -9.00
CA ALA A 494 -17.72 -23.34 -10.37
C ALA A 494 -17.86 -22.15 -11.33
N ALA A 495 -18.89 -21.31 -11.14
CA ALA A 495 -19.08 -20.07 -11.89
C ALA A 495 -17.96 -19.06 -11.64
N ARG A 496 -17.54 -18.89 -10.37
CA ARG A 496 -16.46 -17.97 -10.01
C ARG A 496 -15.10 -18.44 -10.53
N LEU A 497 -14.84 -19.75 -10.50
CA LEU A 497 -13.65 -20.34 -11.13
C LEU A 497 -13.66 -20.12 -12.65
N GLN A 498 -14.79 -20.32 -13.32
CA GLN A 498 -14.92 -20.07 -14.76
C GLN A 498 -14.68 -18.60 -15.11
N GLN A 499 -15.18 -17.66 -14.29
CA GLN A 499 -14.92 -16.24 -14.48
C GLN A 499 -13.42 -15.93 -14.40
N GLY A 500 -12.71 -16.46 -13.40
CA GLY A 500 -11.26 -16.29 -13.28
C GLY A 500 -10.50 -16.90 -14.45
N LEU A 501 -10.90 -18.09 -14.90
CA LEU A 501 -10.31 -18.74 -16.08
C LEU A 501 -10.55 -17.95 -17.38
N ASN A 502 -11.76 -17.44 -17.58
CA ASN A 502 -12.09 -16.59 -18.74
C ASN A 502 -11.24 -15.31 -18.75
N LEU A 503 -11.01 -14.71 -17.58
CA LEU A 503 -10.16 -13.54 -17.43
C LEU A 503 -8.70 -13.85 -17.81
N LEU A 504 -8.17 -15.00 -17.41
CA LEU A 504 -6.81 -15.42 -17.82
C LEU A 504 -6.70 -15.67 -19.33
N VAL A 505 -7.74 -16.19 -19.96
CA VAL A 505 -7.77 -16.39 -21.43
C VAL A 505 -7.86 -15.06 -22.16
N SER A 506 -8.75 -14.15 -21.74
CA SER A 506 -8.90 -12.84 -22.38
C SER A 506 -7.64 -11.99 -22.23
N ALA A 507 -6.96 -12.08 -21.08
CA ALA A 507 -5.67 -11.45 -20.83
C ALA A 507 -4.48 -12.16 -21.50
N ARG A 508 -4.72 -13.24 -22.27
CA ARG A 508 -3.68 -14.08 -22.92
C ARG A 508 -2.62 -14.60 -21.95
N ARG A 509 -3.00 -14.86 -20.70
CA ARG A 509 -2.14 -15.40 -19.62
C ARG A 509 -2.28 -16.90 -19.43
N ALA A 510 -3.40 -17.49 -19.86
CA ALA A 510 -3.59 -18.93 -19.86
C ALA A 510 -4.29 -19.40 -21.14
N ARG A 511 -4.03 -20.66 -21.50
CA ARG A 511 -4.77 -21.40 -22.53
C ARG A 511 -5.25 -22.72 -21.95
N PHE A 512 -6.20 -23.35 -22.64
CA PHE A 512 -6.62 -24.71 -22.32
C PHE A 512 -6.74 -25.53 -23.59
N GLU A 513 -6.60 -26.83 -23.44
CA GLU A 513 -6.90 -27.82 -24.47
C GLU A 513 -7.72 -28.96 -23.85
N ARG A 514 -8.44 -29.69 -24.70
CA ARG A 514 -9.15 -30.89 -24.28
C ARG A 514 -8.29 -32.09 -24.64
N ARG A 515 -7.91 -32.88 -23.63
CA ARG A 515 -7.19 -34.13 -23.83
C ARG A 515 -8.15 -35.30 -23.63
N ASP A 516 -8.13 -36.21 -24.60
CA ASP A 516 -8.85 -37.48 -24.48
C ASP A 516 -8.16 -38.35 -23.42
N THR A 517 -8.99 -39.02 -22.64
CA THR A 517 -8.57 -40.00 -21.64
C THR A 517 -9.29 -41.29 -21.98
N ASP A 518 -8.56 -42.40 -22.10
CA ASP A 518 -9.09 -43.69 -22.57
C ASP A 518 -10.39 -44.06 -21.83
N GLY A 519 -11.52 -43.94 -22.53
CA GLY A 519 -12.85 -44.33 -22.04
C GLY A 519 -13.62 -43.30 -21.20
N THR A 520 -13.11 -42.08 -20.97
CA THR A 520 -13.81 -41.01 -20.21
C THR A 520 -14.01 -39.72 -21.00
N LYS A 521 -14.93 -38.85 -20.53
CA LYS A 521 -15.16 -37.54 -21.15
C LYS A 521 -13.84 -36.75 -21.25
N PRO A 522 -13.60 -36.01 -22.36
CA PRO A 522 -12.39 -35.23 -22.55
C PRO A 522 -12.14 -34.30 -21.36
N THR A 523 -10.91 -34.28 -20.85
CA THR A 523 -10.53 -33.45 -19.70
C THR A 523 -9.93 -32.13 -20.18
N GLU A 524 -10.42 -31.02 -19.63
CA GLU A 524 -9.83 -29.69 -19.86
C GLU A 524 -8.53 -29.55 -19.06
N VAL A 525 -7.42 -29.41 -19.77
CA VAL A 525 -6.09 -29.17 -19.21
C VAL A 525 -5.70 -27.73 -19.51
N TRP A 526 -5.36 -26.99 -18.46
CA TRP A 526 -5.01 -25.58 -18.49
C TRP A 526 -3.50 -25.41 -18.35
N MET A 527 -2.95 -24.42 -19.07
CA MET A 527 -1.52 -24.10 -19.12
C MET A 527 -1.32 -22.59 -19.07
N ALA A 528 -0.27 -22.12 -18.40
CA ALA A 528 0.15 -20.72 -18.48
C ALA A 528 0.71 -20.40 -19.88
N ILE A 529 0.51 -19.16 -20.32
CA ILE A 529 1.19 -18.58 -21.49
C ILE A 529 2.32 -17.70 -20.94
N GLY A 530 3.54 -17.92 -21.46
CA GLY A 530 4.77 -17.25 -21.01
C GLY A 530 4.83 -15.77 -21.33
#